data_AF-A0A7C7HVE2-F1
#
_entry.id   AF-A0A7C7HVE2-F1
#
_cell.length_a   1.000
_cell.length_b   1.000
_cell.length_c   1.000
_cell.angle_alpha   90.00
_cell.angle_beta   90.00
_cell.angle_gamma   90.00
#
_symmetry.space_group_name_H-M   'P 1'
#
loop_
_entity.id
_entity.type
_entity.pdbx_description
1 polymer ?
#
loop_
_entity_poly.entity_id
_entity_poly.type
_entity_poly.pdbx_seq_one_letter_code
_entity_poly.pdbx_strand_id
1 'polypeptide(L)'
;MADYRTKEIKEARTGVDSSGSVVEERIRSVETEIGSKARVVNVIWYIYGLIAVLLGLRMVLKLFGANSGNAFVEFIYSTSGVLSAPFDSIFGVTQSEAGSNQAVFEPSILVAIAVYGLIAWGIAKLVVLNEKEY
;
A
#
# COMPACT_ATOMS: atom_id res chain seq x y z
N MET A 1 -3.11 -12.21 3.13
CA MET A 1 -3.40 -13.51 2.47
C MET A 1 -4.41 -13.25 1.36
N ALA A 2 -3.96 -13.24 0.11
CA ALA A 2 -4.85 -13.18 -1.05
C ALA A 2 -5.21 -14.62 -1.44
N ASP A 3 -6.51 -14.88 -1.61
CA ASP A 3 -7.05 -16.16 -2.07
C ASP A 3 -6.91 -16.22 -3.61
N TYR A 4 -6.04 -17.09 -4.11
CA TYR A 4 -5.68 -17.20 -5.52
C TYR A 4 -6.51 -18.30 -6.19
N ARG A 5 -7.66 -17.96 -6.77
CA ARG A 5 -8.41 -18.89 -7.63
C ARG A 5 -7.82 -18.89 -9.04
N THR A 6 -7.10 -19.97 -9.36
CA THR A 6 -6.51 -20.21 -10.69
C THR A 6 -7.61 -20.57 -11.69
N LYS A 7 -7.77 -19.80 -12.77
CA LYS A 7 -8.46 -20.28 -13.98
C LYS A 7 -7.44 -21.03 -14.85
N GLU A 8 -7.59 -22.34 -14.97
CA GLU A 8 -6.81 -23.14 -15.92
C GLU A 8 -7.47 -23.07 -17.30
N ILE A 9 -6.88 -22.32 -18.24
CA ILE A 9 -7.21 -22.48 -19.66
C ILE A 9 -6.43 -23.70 -20.15
N LYS A 10 -7.14 -24.77 -20.49
CA LYS A 10 -6.57 -26.00 -21.04
C LYS A 10 -6.55 -25.91 -22.56
N GLU A 11 -5.43 -25.49 -23.14
CA GLU A 11 -5.12 -25.86 -24.52
C GLU A 11 -4.24 -27.12 -24.49
N ALA A 12 -4.80 -28.23 -24.96
CA ALA A 12 -4.08 -29.48 -25.13
C ALA A 12 -3.50 -29.50 -26.55
N ARG A 13 -2.17 -29.53 -26.69
CA ARG A 13 -1.54 -29.95 -27.95
C ARG A 13 -1.15 -31.42 -27.82
N THR A 14 -1.68 -32.23 -28.72
CA THR A 14 -1.47 -33.68 -28.77
C THR A 14 -0.18 -33.97 -29.54
N GLY A 15 0.87 -34.41 -28.85
CA GLY A 15 2.11 -34.91 -29.46
C GLY A 15 2.21 -36.43 -29.32
N VAL A 16 2.76 -37.11 -30.33
CA VAL A 16 3.02 -38.56 -30.27
C VAL A 16 4.50 -38.77 -29.98
N ASP A 17 4.82 -39.51 -28.91
CA ASP A 17 6.21 -39.85 -28.58
C ASP A 17 6.75 -40.98 -29.50
N SER A 18 8.06 -41.26 -29.42
CA SER A 18 8.72 -42.29 -30.25
C SER A 18 8.22 -43.72 -30.00
N SER A 19 7.36 -43.94 -29.01
CA SER A 19 6.73 -45.22 -28.67
C SER A 19 5.26 -45.30 -29.13
N GLY A 20 4.75 -44.25 -29.79
CA GLY A 20 3.35 -44.18 -30.23
C GLY A 20 2.37 -43.79 -29.13
N SER A 21 2.84 -43.38 -27.95
CA SER A 21 1.99 -42.88 -26.87
C SER A 21 1.58 -41.45 -27.15
N VAL A 22 0.29 -41.16 -27.03
CA VAL A 22 -0.25 -39.80 -27.08
C VAL A 22 0.10 -39.10 -25.76
N VAL A 23 1.03 -38.14 -25.81
CA VAL A 23 1.37 -37.29 -24.67
C VAL A 23 0.63 -35.96 -24.83
N GLU A 24 -0.27 -35.68 -23.89
CA GLU A 24 -1.00 -34.42 -23.81
C GLU A 24 -0.09 -33.35 -23.20
N GLU A 25 0.57 -32.53 -24.03
CA GLU A 25 1.36 -31.41 -23.53
C GLU A 25 0.40 -30.26 -23.18
N ARG A 26 0.07 -30.14 -21.89
CA ARG A 26 -0.67 -29.01 -21.35
C ARG A 26 0.25 -27.81 -21.27
N ILE A 27 0.46 -27.11 -22.39
CA ILE A 27 1.09 -25.79 -22.37
C ILE A 27 0.07 -24.81 -21.80
N ARG A 28 0.11 -24.66 -20.48
CA ARG A 28 -0.64 -23.64 -19.75
C ARG A 28 -0.04 -22.29 -20.13
N SER A 29 -0.51 -21.71 -21.23
CA SER A 29 -0.22 -20.32 -21.54
C SER A 29 -0.95 -19.48 -20.50
N VAL A 30 -0.28 -19.19 -19.38
CA VAL A 30 -0.77 -18.23 -18.41
C VAL A 30 -0.61 -16.86 -19.07
N GLU A 31 -1.64 -16.45 -19.81
CA GLU A 31 -1.81 -15.09 -20.31
C GLU A 31 -1.43 -14.14 -19.16
N THR A 32 -0.44 -13.29 -19.41
CA THR A 32 0.29 -12.51 -18.40
C THR A 32 -0.53 -11.33 -17.86
N GLU A 33 -1.82 -11.53 -17.60
CA GLU A 33 -2.70 -10.55 -16.96
C GLU A 33 -2.49 -10.50 -15.44
N ILE A 34 -2.29 -11.66 -14.80
CA ILE A 34 -2.16 -11.80 -13.34
C ILE A 34 -0.94 -11.02 -12.83
N GLY A 35 0.16 -11.02 -13.58
CA GLY A 35 1.39 -10.31 -13.22
C GLY A 35 1.24 -8.79 -13.23
N SER A 36 0.43 -8.25 -14.15
CA SER A 36 0.24 -6.81 -14.30
C SER A 36 -0.66 -6.23 -13.21
N LYS A 37 -1.78 -6.89 -12.88
CA LYS A 37 -2.70 -6.43 -11.82
C LYS A 37 -2.11 -6.59 -10.42
N ALA A 38 -1.43 -7.71 -10.15
CA ALA A 38 -0.73 -7.92 -8.89
C ALA A 38 0.35 -6.85 -8.66
N ARG A 39 1.05 -6.43 -9.72
CA ARG A 39 2.02 -5.34 -9.65
C ARG A 39 1.36 -4.00 -9.26
N VAL A 40 0.21 -3.66 -9.85
CA VAL A 40 -0.51 -2.42 -9.49
C VAL A 40 -0.96 -2.42 -8.04
N VAL A 41 -1.54 -3.53 -7.56
CA VAL A 41 -1.96 -3.67 -6.15
C VAL A 41 -0.77 -3.54 -5.21
N ASN A 42 0.37 -4.14 -5.55
CA ASN A 42 1.59 -4.01 -4.74
C ASN A 42 2.10 -2.57 -4.68
N VAL A 43 2.04 -1.83 -5.79
CA VAL A 43 2.41 -0.40 -5.82
C VAL A 43 1.51 0.42 -4.90
N ILE A 44 0.19 0.17 -4.90
CA ILE A 44 -0.76 0.86 -4.01
C ILE A 44 -0.39 0.63 -2.54
N TRP A 45 -0.14 -0.63 -2.16
CA TRP A 45 0.26 -0.95 -0.79
C TRP A 45 1.62 -0.38 -0.41
N TYR A 46 2.56 -0.30 -1.36
CA TYR A 46 3.87 0.31 -1.12
C TYR A 46 3.76 1.81 -0.86
N ILE A 47 2.94 2.53 -1.65
CA ILE A 47 2.68 3.96 -1.46
C ILE A 47 2.01 4.20 -0.09
N TYR A 48 0.99 3.41 0.24
CA TYR A 48 0.36 3.50 1.55
C TYR A 48 1.35 3.22 2.68
N GLY A 49 2.17 2.18 2.56
CA GLY A 49 3.19 1.83 3.54
C GLY A 49 4.20 2.97 3.76
N LEU A 50 4.65 3.62 2.68
CA LEU A 50 5.54 4.78 2.75
C LEU A 50 4.90 5.95 3.51
N ILE A 51 3.65 6.28 3.17
CA ILE A 51 2.87 7.34 3.86
C ILE A 51 2.71 7.00 5.35
N ALA A 52 2.32 5.76 5.66
CA ALA A 52 2.11 5.31 7.02
C ALA A 52 3.40 5.32 7.85
N VAL A 53 4.54 4.96 7.26
CA VAL A 53 5.86 5.04 7.92
C VAL A 53 6.24 6.48 8.20
N LEU A 54 6.07 7.41 7.25
CA LEU A 54 6.39 8.83 7.47
C LEU A 54 5.53 9.44 8.59
N LEU A 55 4.22 9.18 8.57
CA LEU A 55 3.29 9.63 9.61
C LEU A 55 3.56 8.95 10.96
N GLY A 56 3.86 7.66 10.97
CA GLY A 56 4.22 6.90 12.17
C GLY A 56 5.51 7.42 12.81
N LEU A 57 6.54 7.67 12.00
CA LEU A 57 7.79 8.29 12.47
C LEU A 57 7.53 9.68 13.05
N ARG A 58 6.75 10.52 12.38
CA ARG A 58 6.34 11.83 12.90
C ARG A 58 5.70 11.68 14.28
N MET A 59 4.72 10.78 14.42
CA MET A 59 4.00 10.56 15.67
C MET A 59 4.94 10.14 16.80
N VAL A 60 5.84 9.18 16.54
CA VAL A 60 6.85 8.72 17.52
C VAL A 60 7.76 9.89 17.91
N LEU A 61 8.36 10.58 16.93
CA LEU A 61 9.27 11.69 17.19
C LEU A 61 8.60 12.81 18.01
N LYS A 62 7.36 13.18 17.68
CA LYS A 62 6.59 14.18 18.46
C LYS A 62 6.28 13.68 19.87
N LEU A 63 5.93 12.41 20.03
CA LEU A 63 5.64 11.83 21.34
C LEU A 63 6.85 11.82 22.27
N PHE A 64 8.06 11.70 21.71
CA PHE A 64 9.32 11.77 22.47
C PHE A 64 9.92 13.18 22.55
N GLY A 65 9.26 14.21 22.00
CA GLY A 65 9.77 15.59 22.00
C GLY A 65 11.09 15.73 21.23
N ALA A 66 11.23 15.01 20.11
CA ALA A 66 12.45 15.00 19.31
C ALA A 66 12.85 16.42 18.87
N ASN A 67 14.16 16.68 18.89
CA ASN A 67 14.72 18.00 18.59
C ASN A 67 14.48 18.40 17.13
N SER A 68 13.68 19.43 16.92
CA SER A 68 13.37 19.97 15.59
C SER A 68 14.56 20.63 14.88
N GLY A 69 15.64 20.95 15.59
CA GLY A 69 16.90 21.42 14.99
C GLY A 69 17.76 20.30 14.39
N ASN A 70 17.35 19.03 14.48
CA ASN A 70 18.02 17.93 13.81
C ASN A 70 17.50 17.77 12.37
N ALA A 71 18.39 17.76 11.38
CA ALA A 71 18.03 17.70 9.96
C ALA A 71 17.14 16.49 9.59
N PHE A 72 17.32 15.32 10.23
CA PHE A 72 16.47 14.17 9.98
C PHE A 72 15.06 14.36 10.56
N VAL A 73 14.97 14.88 11.79
CA VAL A 73 13.67 15.16 12.43
C VAL A 73 12.90 16.23 11.63
N GLU A 74 13.60 17.29 11.23
CA GLU A 74 13.05 18.36 10.38
C GLU A 74 12.55 17.82 9.04
N PHE A 75 13.33 16.96 8.38
CA PHE A 75 12.92 16.29 7.14
C PHE A 75 11.64 15.48 7.32
N ILE A 76 11.54 14.70 8.41
CA ILE A 76 10.32 13.93 8.69
C ILE A 76 9.14 14.88 8.96
N TYR A 77 9.30 15.89 9.81
CA TYR A 77 8.21 16.81 10.16
C TYR A 77 7.71 17.63 8.97
N SER A 78 8.60 18.12 8.12
CA SER A 78 8.25 18.86 6.91
C SER A 78 7.54 17.99 5.87
N THR A 79 8.11 16.82 5.54
CA THR A 79 7.55 15.91 4.54
C THR A 79 6.20 15.34 4.99
N SER A 80 6.12 14.88 6.24
CA SER A 80 4.88 14.34 6.80
C SER A 80 3.83 15.42 7.09
N GLY A 81 4.23 16.69 7.25
CA GLY A 81 3.31 17.80 7.46
C GLY A 81 2.36 18.03 6.29
N VAL A 82 2.82 17.84 5.05
CA VAL A 82 1.93 17.92 3.88
C VAL A 82 0.89 16.80 3.91
N LEU A 83 1.26 15.61 4.40
CA LEU A 83 0.37 14.46 4.51
C LEU A 83 -0.62 14.60 5.68
N SER A 84 -0.24 15.24 6.79
CA SER A 84 -1.15 15.46 7.93
C SER A 84 -2.05 16.69 7.76
N ALA A 85 -1.65 17.66 6.93
CA ALA A 85 -2.32 18.96 6.77
C ALA A 85 -3.87 18.91 6.67
N PRO A 86 -4.49 17.99 5.89
CA PRO A 86 -5.95 17.94 5.81
C PRO A 86 -6.65 17.53 7.11
N PHE A 87 -5.92 16.94 8.07
CA PHE A 87 -6.44 16.35 9.30
C PHE A 87 -6.08 17.15 10.56
N ASP A 88 -5.20 18.15 10.44
CA ASP A 88 -4.60 18.85 11.59
C ASP A 88 -5.64 19.56 12.49
N SER A 89 -6.81 19.94 11.95
CA SER A 89 -7.85 20.65 12.72
C SER A 89 -9.03 19.79 13.18
N ILE A 90 -9.00 18.46 12.95
CA ILE A 90 -10.16 17.58 13.25
C ILE A 90 -10.53 17.57 14.74
N PHE A 91 -9.55 17.70 15.63
CA PHE A 91 -9.75 17.62 17.08
C PHE A 91 -9.60 18.95 17.81
N GLY A 92 -9.41 20.07 17.08
CA GLY A 92 -9.22 21.40 17.70
C GLY A 92 -7.95 21.54 18.55
N VAL A 93 -7.05 20.55 18.55
CA VAL A 93 -5.72 20.64 19.13
C VAL A 93 -4.83 21.42 18.15
N THR A 94 -4.39 22.60 18.53
CA THR A 94 -3.39 23.34 17.76
C THR A 94 -2.12 22.50 17.70
N GLN A 95 -1.55 22.35 16.50
CA GLN A 95 -0.24 21.73 16.35
C GLN A 95 0.74 22.39 17.33
N SER A 96 1.57 21.58 17.99
CA SER A 96 2.76 22.12 18.63
C SER A 96 3.55 22.87 17.57
N GLU A 97 3.79 24.16 17.81
CA GLU A 97 4.56 24.98 16.88
C GLU A 97 5.90 24.30 16.61
N ALA A 98 6.25 24.22 15.31
CA ALA A 98 7.53 23.69 14.87
C ALA A 98 8.65 24.50 15.55
N GLY A 99 9.36 23.88 16.50
CA GLY A 99 10.34 24.55 17.35
C GLY A 99 10.16 24.27 18.85
N SER A 100 8.99 23.79 19.27
CA SER A 100 8.79 23.28 20.62
C SER A 100 9.35 21.85 20.75
N ASN A 101 10.43 21.67 21.52
CA ASN A 101 10.98 20.35 21.86
C ASN A 101 10.15 19.68 22.99
N GLN A 102 8.83 19.76 22.90
CA GLN A 102 7.91 19.20 23.88
C GLN A 102 7.29 17.91 23.33
N ALA A 103 7.17 16.91 24.20
CA ALA A 103 6.43 15.69 23.89
C ALA A 103 4.95 16.03 23.65
N VAL A 104 4.46 15.75 22.45
CA VAL A 104 3.06 16.01 22.05
C VAL A 104 2.48 14.79 21.34
N PHE A 105 1.28 14.41 21.75
CA PHE A 105 0.49 13.37 21.10
C PHE A 105 -0.56 14.00 20.16
N GLU A 106 -0.48 13.69 18.86
CA GLU A 106 -1.40 14.21 17.84
C GLU A 106 -2.34 13.11 17.34
N PRO A 107 -3.58 12.99 17.89
CA PRO A 107 -4.52 11.95 17.46
C PRO A 107 -4.97 12.12 16.00
N SER A 108 -4.84 13.32 15.41
CA SER A 108 -5.09 13.57 13.99
C SER A 108 -4.20 12.72 13.07
N ILE A 109 -2.98 12.39 13.48
CA ILE A 109 -2.08 11.53 12.71
C ILE A 109 -2.64 10.10 12.60
N LEU A 110 -3.24 9.57 13.68
CA LEU A 110 -3.87 8.25 13.64
C LEU A 110 -5.05 8.23 12.66
N VAL A 111 -5.83 9.31 12.64
CA VAL A 111 -6.92 9.48 11.65
C VAL A 111 -6.37 9.53 10.23
N ALA A 112 -5.29 10.27 9.99
CA ALA A 112 -4.65 10.33 8.67
C ALA A 112 -4.21 8.94 8.18
N ILE A 113 -3.55 8.14 9.04
CA ILE A 113 -3.13 6.77 8.71
C ILE A 113 -4.36 5.90 8.37
N ALA A 114 -5.42 5.97 9.19
CA ALA A 114 -6.64 5.20 8.96
C ALA A 114 -7.31 5.58 7.62
N VAL A 115 -7.45 6.88 7.34
CA VAL A 115 -8.08 7.37 6.10
C VAL A 115 -7.28 6.98 4.87
N TYR A 116 -5.94 7.15 4.90
CA TYR A 116 -5.10 6.70 3.80
C TYR A 116 -5.14 5.19 3.60
N GLY A 117 -5.26 4.42 4.68
CA GLY A 117 -5.44 2.97 4.61
C GLY A 117 -6.75 2.57 3.95
N LEU A 118 -7.85 3.25 4.31
CA LEU A 118 -9.15 3.04 3.68
C LEU A 118 -9.14 3.39 2.19
N ILE A 119 -8.50 4.49 1.81
CA ILE A 119 -8.35 4.90 0.40
C ILE A 119 -7.53 3.84 -0.36
N ALA A 120 -6.36 3.45 0.15
CA ALA A 120 -5.50 2.47 -0.50
C ALA A 120 -6.20 1.11 -0.65
N TRP A 121 -6.88 0.66 0.40
CA TRP A 121 -7.69 -0.56 0.36
C TRP A 121 -8.82 -0.46 -0.67
N GLY A 122 -9.54 0.66 -0.70
CA GLY A 122 -10.62 0.90 -1.66
C GLY A 122 -10.13 0.86 -3.11
N ILE A 123 -9.04 1.56 -3.41
CA ILE A 123 -8.43 1.56 -4.75
C ILE A 123 -7.95 0.14 -5.12
N ALA A 124 -7.26 -0.55 -4.22
CA ALA A 124 -6.82 -1.93 -4.47
C ALA A 124 -8.01 -2.87 -4.73
N LYS A 125 -9.12 -2.70 -4.01
CA LYS A 125 -10.36 -3.46 -4.24
C LYS A 125 -10.99 -3.15 -5.59
N LEU A 126 -11.00 -1.89 -6.03
CA LEU A 126 -11.52 -1.51 -7.34
C LEU A 126 -10.70 -2.13 -8.48
N VAL A 127 -9.38 -2.14 -8.37
CA VAL A 127 -8.48 -2.79 -9.35
C VAL A 127 -8.80 -4.28 -9.52
N VAL A 128 -9.14 -4.95 -8.41
CA VAL A 128 -9.52 -6.38 -8.43
C VAL A 128 -10.98 -6.59 -8.88
N LEU A 129 -11.90 -5.70 -8.51
CA LEU A 129 -13.34 -5.89 -8.78
C LEU A 129 -13.72 -5.63 -10.25
N ASN A 130 -12.99 -4.78 -10.97
CA ASN A 130 -13.21 -4.49 -12.39
C ASN A 130 -13.06 -5.74 -13.31
N GLU A 131 -12.76 -6.92 -12.76
CA GLU A 131 -12.61 -8.21 -13.46
C GLU A 131 -13.83 -9.14 -13.35
N LYS A 132 -14.93 -8.75 -12.67
CA LYS A 132 -16.16 -9.54 -12.77
C LYS A 132 -16.82 -9.34 -14.14
N GLU A 133 -16.34 -10.08 -15.14
CA GLU A 133 -17.02 -10.23 -16.42
C GLU A 133 -18.40 -10.88 -16.19
N TYR A 134 -19.45 -10.17 -16.65
CA TYR A 134 -20.81 -10.70 -16.80
C TYR A 134 -20.90 -11.53 -18.09
#